data_AF-A0A1Y2WK56-F1
#
_entry.id   AF-A0A1Y2WK56-F1
#
_cell.length_a   1.000
_cell.length_b   1.000
_cell.length_c   1.000
_cell.angle_alpha   90.00
_cell.angle_beta   90.00
_cell.angle_gamma   90.00
#
_symmetry.space_group_name_H-M   'P 1'
#
loop_
_entity.id
_entity.type
_entity.pdbx_description
1 polymer ?
#
loop_
_entity_poly.entity_id
_entity_poly.type
_entity_poly.pdbx_seq_one_letter_code
_entity_poly.pdbx_strand_id
1 'polypeptide(L)'
;MSVNQTLPRARPRTFGVELEFIILWLWDDEPDPYQDEAGELAPILRIPRDHSTTLTYTDIEMIIYDMICDVLNSHGLPAQPWQRTPEYSSWVVKPDPSIMLTREKANWHGVELTSPAEHASPDAFRAISYALDLISSTYRIMINDTCGFNVHVGDGKETMPLEHVRRVASLLWAADPIIAALHPPERRTNPFSRSIREYSPLARGTKVADVLSQADHGEEHTCIRYIGRSHRHGEQPISWRIENQQVKHVLAFEDSRAQGNYNPFFYDETKGPSGGTIT
;
A
#
# COMPACT_ATOMS: atom_id res chain seq x y z
N MET A 1 -41.55 7.12 -20.88
CA MET A 1 -40.53 6.05 -20.95
C MET A 1 -39.64 6.19 -19.73
N SER A 2 -39.66 5.21 -18.83
CA SER A 2 -38.85 5.21 -17.61
C SER A 2 -37.40 4.88 -17.99
N VAL A 3 -36.50 5.85 -17.84
CA VAL A 3 -35.06 5.60 -17.94
C VAL A 3 -34.66 4.91 -16.64
N ASN A 4 -34.37 3.60 -16.70
CA ASN A 4 -33.71 2.88 -15.62
C ASN A 4 -32.34 3.53 -15.39
N GLN A 5 -32.30 4.52 -14.52
CA GLN A 5 -31.08 5.18 -14.10
C GLN A 5 -30.37 4.21 -13.16
N THR A 6 -29.58 3.30 -13.73
CA THR A 6 -28.62 2.50 -12.97
C THR A 6 -27.73 3.48 -12.23
N LEU A 7 -27.91 3.56 -10.91
CA LEU A 7 -27.02 4.33 -10.04
C LEU A 7 -25.58 3.90 -10.34
N PRO A 8 -24.63 4.85 -10.46
CA PRO A 8 -23.25 4.50 -10.70
C PRO A 8 -22.77 3.56 -9.59
N ARG A 9 -22.48 2.30 -9.95
CA ARG A 9 -21.86 1.35 -9.02
C ARG A 9 -20.51 1.93 -8.60
N ALA A 10 -20.26 1.92 -7.29
CA ALA A 10 -18.93 2.25 -6.78
C ALA A 10 -17.89 1.38 -7.50
N ARG A 11 -16.84 2.01 -8.02
CA ARG A 11 -15.74 1.28 -8.66
C ARG A 11 -15.11 0.34 -7.64
N PRO A 12 -14.79 -0.92 -8.00
CA PRO A 12 -14.09 -1.82 -7.10
C PRO A 12 -12.72 -1.22 -6.76
N ARG A 13 -12.38 -1.21 -5.47
CA ARG A 13 -11.05 -0.78 -5.01
C ARG A 13 -10.00 -1.77 -5.49
N THR A 14 -8.80 -1.27 -5.71
CA THR A 14 -7.62 -2.12 -5.93
C THR A 14 -6.87 -2.30 -4.63
N PHE A 15 -6.11 -3.37 -4.54
CA PHE A 15 -5.23 -3.63 -3.42
C PHE A 15 -3.97 -4.37 -3.88
N GLY A 16 -2.90 -4.25 -3.10
CA GLY A 16 -1.71 -5.07 -3.18
C GLY A 16 -1.23 -5.39 -1.76
N VAL A 17 -0.39 -6.41 -1.63
CA VAL A 17 0.19 -6.78 -0.33
C VAL A 17 1.71 -6.76 -0.41
N GLU A 18 2.33 -6.45 0.72
CA GLU A 18 3.77 -6.65 0.94
C GLU A 18 3.93 -7.67 2.05
N LEU A 19 4.73 -8.69 1.77
CA LEU A 19 5.02 -9.81 2.65
C LEU A 19 6.49 -9.73 3.03
N GLU A 20 6.79 -9.46 4.30
CA GLU A 20 8.16 -9.44 4.79
C GLU A 20 8.49 -10.75 5.49
N PHE A 21 9.64 -11.34 5.14
CA PHE A 21 10.15 -12.56 5.76
C PHE A 21 11.66 -12.60 5.70
N ILE A 22 12.24 -13.53 6.45
CA ILE A 22 13.68 -13.74 6.48
C ILE A 22 13.97 -15.12 5.89
N ILE A 23 14.83 -15.18 4.88
CA ILE A 23 15.23 -16.43 4.23
C ILE A 23 16.59 -16.89 4.74
N LEU A 24 16.71 -18.18 5.03
CA LEU A 24 18.01 -18.80 5.28
C LEU A 24 18.65 -19.14 3.94
N TRP A 25 19.88 -18.68 3.76
CA TRP A 25 20.72 -19.10 2.65
C TRP A 25 22.05 -19.66 3.14
N LEU A 26 22.62 -20.55 2.34
CA LEU A 26 23.95 -21.10 2.55
C LEU A 26 24.64 -21.23 1.21
N TRP A 27 25.96 -21.34 1.26
CA TRP A 27 26.68 -21.81 0.09
C TRP A 27 26.32 -23.26 -0.20
N ASP A 28 26.42 -23.67 -1.47
CA ASP A 28 26.08 -25.02 -1.92
C ASP A 28 26.96 -26.11 -1.30
N ASP A 29 28.19 -25.76 -0.93
CA ASP A 29 29.16 -26.63 -0.25
C ASP A 29 29.05 -26.64 1.29
N GLU A 30 28.20 -25.79 1.88
CA GLU A 30 28.04 -25.72 3.35
C GLU A 30 27.06 -26.76 3.89
N PRO A 31 27.35 -27.41 5.03
CA PRO A 31 26.39 -28.33 5.65
C PRO A 31 25.15 -27.57 6.16
N ASP A 32 23.98 -28.22 6.13
CA ASP A 32 22.78 -27.68 6.79
C ASP A 32 23.01 -27.66 8.32
N PRO A 33 22.98 -26.49 8.99
CA PRO A 33 23.18 -26.40 10.43
C PRO A 33 22.06 -27.06 11.25
N TYR A 34 20.94 -27.43 10.62
CA TYR A 34 19.79 -28.10 11.19
C TYR A 34 19.56 -29.48 10.55
N GLN A 35 20.64 -30.18 10.18
CA GLN A 35 20.60 -31.44 9.45
C GLN A 35 19.67 -32.50 10.10
N ASP A 36 19.64 -32.57 11.43
CA ASP A 36 18.81 -33.54 12.17
C ASP A 36 17.30 -33.30 12.00
N GLU A 37 16.91 -32.06 11.67
CA GLU A 37 15.52 -31.61 11.50
C GLU A 37 15.15 -31.37 10.02
N ALA A 38 16.11 -31.54 9.10
CA ALA A 38 15.96 -31.15 7.70
C ALA A 38 14.81 -31.85 6.97
N GLY A 39 14.38 -33.03 7.43
CA GLY A 39 13.23 -33.75 6.86
C GLY A 39 11.87 -33.12 7.19
N GLU A 40 11.79 -32.25 8.18
CA GLU A 40 10.56 -31.56 8.61
C GLU A 40 10.53 -30.09 8.19
N LEU A 41 11.65 -29.57 7.67
CA LEU A 41 11.83 -28.17 7.31
C LEU A 41 11.84 -28.00 5.79
N ALA A 42 11.41 -26.82 5.33
CA ALA A 42 11.60 -26.43 3.94
C ALA A 42 13.10 -26.39 3.57
N PRO A 43 13.44 -26.58 2.27
CA PRO A 43 14.82 -26.54 1.80
C PRO A 43 15.51 -25.19 2.06
N ILE A 44 16.83 -25.22 2.29
CA ILE A 44 17.64 -23.99 2.36
C ILE A 44 17.91 -23.46 0.95
N LEU A 45 17.87 -22.14 0.77
CA LEU A 45 18.34 -21.51 -0.48
C LEU A 45 19.86 -21.70 -0.61
N ARG A 46 20.29 -22.38 -1.68
CA ARG A 46 21.71 -22.68 -1.95
C ARG A 46 22.26 -21.77 -3.03
N ILE A 47 23.30 -21.01 -2.69
CA ILE A 47 24.02 -20.16 -3.62
C ILE A 47 25.31 -20.90 -4.05
N PRO A 48 25.56 -21.08 -5.37
CA PRO A 48 26.79 -21.67 -5.85
C PRO A 48 28.02 -20.89 -5.36
N ARG A 49 28.98 -21.57 -4.75
CA ARG A 49 30.23 -20.93 -4.31
C ARG A 49 31.29 -20.98 -5.40
N ASP A 50 31.65 -19.79 -5.91
CA ASP A 50 32.86 -19.63 -6.73
C ASP A 50 34.02 -19.13 -5.86
N HIS A 51 34.96 -20.03 -5.55
CA HIS A 51 36.14 -19.66 -4.76
C HIS A 51 37.14 -18.74 -5.49
N SER A 52 36.95 -18.50 -6.80
CA SER A 52 37.78 -17.57 -7.56
C SER A 52 37.29 -16.12 -7.52
N THR A 53 36.05 -15.89 -7.06
CA THR A 53 35.41 -14.58 -7.04
C THR A 53 34.85 -14.28 -5.64
N THR A 54 35.20 -13.12 -5.08
CA THR A 54 34.57 -12.67 -3.83
C THR A 54 33.29 -11.91 -4.14
N LEU A 55 32.13 -12.50 -3.82
CA LEU A 55 30.84 -11.81 -3.93
C LEU A 55 30.67 -10.80 -2.80
N THR A 56 30.15 -9.62 -3.14
CA THR A 56 29.73 -8.63 -2.15
C THR A 56 28.38 -9.01 -1.54
N TYR A 57 28.00 -8.34 -0.45
CA TYR A 57 26.66 -8.50 0.13
C TYR A 57 25.57 -8.18 -0.91
N THR A 58 25.73 -7.10 -1.68
CA THR A 58 24.77 -6.73 -2.74
C THR A 58 24.68 -7.78 -3.85
N ASP A 59 25.79 -8.43 -4.22
CA ASP A 59 25.74 -9.51 -5.22
C ASP A 59 24.92 -10.69 -4.71
N ILE A 60 25.09 -11.06 -3.44
CA ILE A 60 24.30 -12.11 -2.77
C ILE A 60 22.82 -11.73 -2.72
N GLU A 61 22.49 -10.48 -2.38
CA GLU A 61 21.11 -9.99 -2.38
C GLU A 61 20.45 -10.15 -3.75
N MET A 62 21.12 -9.73 -4.82
CA MET A 62 20.59 -9.86 -6.18
C MET A 62 20.38 -11.33 -6.56
N ILE A 63 21.32 -12.22 -6.24
CA ILE A 63 21.16 -13.66 -6.50
C ILE A 63 19.93 -14.21 -5.77
N ILE A 64 19.73 -13.86 -4.50
CA ILE A 64 18.55 -14.29 -3.73
C ILE A 64 17.27 -13.80 -4.41
N TYR A 65 17.22 -12.54 -4.83
CA TYR A 65 16.04 -11.97 -5.49
C TYR A 65 15.75 -12.62 -6.84
N ASP A 66 16.77 -12.85 -7.65
CA ASP A 66 16.64 -13.52 -8.95
C ASP A 66 16.13 -14.95 -8.77
N MET A 67 16.68 -15.70 -7.81
CA MET A 67 16.21 -17.06 -7.52
C MET A 67 14.74 -17.10 -7.08
N ILE A 68 14.31 -16.15 -6.24
CA ILE A 68 12.90 -16.04 -5.84
C ILE A 68 12.03 -15.69 -7.05
N CYS A 69 12.47 -14.77 -7.92
CA CYS A 69 11.76 -14.42 -9.14
C CYS A 69 11.64 -15.63 -10.07
N ASP A 70 12.69 -16.42 -10.25
CA ASP A 70 12.68 -17.62 -11.09
C ASP A 70 11.69 -18.67 -10.58
N VAL A 71 11.61 -18.87 -9.26
CA VAL A 71 10.62 -19.76 -8.64
C VAL A 71 9.20 -19.26 -8.89
N LEU A 72 8.92 -17.97 -8.68
CA LEU A 72 7.60 -17.40 -8.95
C LEU A 72 7.22 -17.52 -10.44
N ASN A 73 8.13 -17.13 -11.34
CA ASN A 73 7.92 -17.15 -12.79
C ASN A 73 7.67 -18.58 -13.31
N SER A 74 8.43 -19.57 -12.83
CA SER A 74 8.26 -20.98 -13.22
C SER A 74 6.92 -21.58 -12.76
N HIS A 75 6.27 -20.97 -11.78
CA HIS A 75 4.96 -21.36 -11.25
C HIS A 75 3.82 -20.45 -11.74
N GLY A 76 4.06 -19.65 -12.78
CA GLY A 76 3.03 -18.82 -13.41
C GLY A 76 2.67 -17.56 -12.62
N LEU A 77 3.54 -17.11 -11.71
CA LEU A 77 3.45 -15.82 -11.02
C LEU A 77 4.50 -14.87 -11.61
N PRO A 78 4.13 -13.98 -12.55
CA PRO A 78 5.09 -13.04 -13.14
C PRO A 78 5.77 -12.22 -12.05
N ALA A 79 7.09 -12.29 -11.99
CA ALA A 79 7.90 -11.68 -10.95
C ALA A 79 9.15 -11.02 -11.54
N GLN A 80 9.56 -9.92 -10.91
CA GLN A 80 10.77 -9.20 -11.25
C GLN A 80 11.47 -8.64 -10.01
N PRO A 81 12.79 -8.45 -10.03
CA PRO A 81 13.47 -7.70 -8.99
C PRO A 81 13.04 -6.23 -9.01
N TRP A 82 13.13 -5.57 -7.86
CA TRP A 82 12.76 -4.16 -7.76
C TRP A 82 13.54 -3.25 -8.70
N GLN A 83 12.81 -2.36 -9.36
CA GLN A 83 13.36 -1.30 -10.21
C GLN A 83 12.84 0.06 -9.72
N ARG A 84 13.59 1.13 -10.04
CA ARG A 84 13.22 2.50 -9.66
C ARG A 84 11.86 2.95 -10.20
N THR A 85 11.41 2.40 -11.32
CA THR A 85 10.09 2.66 -11.90
C THR A 85 9.16 1.51 -11.55
N PRO A 86 8.21 1.70 -10.62
CA PRO A 86 7.37 0.61 -10.18
C PRO A 86 6.37 0.23 -11.27
N GLU A 87 6.45 -1.02 -11.72
CA GLU A 87 5.38 -1.69 -12.43
C GLU A 87 4.53 -2.45 -11.39
N TYR A 88 3.28 -2.03 -11.22
CA TYR A 88 2.35 -2.65 -10.27
C TYR A 88 1.62 -3.87 -10.84
N SER A 89 2.10 -4.42 -11.96
CA SER A 89 1.46 -5.52 -12.70
C SER A 89 2.09 -6.89 -12.45
N SER A 90 3.16 -6.96 -11.68
CA SER A 90 3.88 -8.20 -11.37
C SER A 90 4.20 -8.28 -9.89
N TRP A 91 4.59 -9.47 -9.44
CA TRP A 91 5.25 -9.63 -8.16
C TRP A 91 6.61 -8.92 -8.20
N VAL A 92 7.01 -8.32 -7.09
CA VAL A 92 8.27 -7.61 -6.96
C VAL A 92 9.01 -8.10 -5.73
N VAL A 93 10.27 -8.49 -5.91
CA VAL A 93 11.16 -8.89 -4.81
C VAL A 93 12.12 -7.74 -4.52
N LYS A 94 12.20 -7.30 -3.26
CA LYS A 94 13.00 -6.14 -2.87
C LYS A 94 13.57 -6.26 -1.45
N PRO A 95 14.63 -5.49 -1.13
CA PRO A 95 15.08 -5.37 0.26
C PRO A 95 14.08 -4.56 1.07
N ASP A 96 13.96 -4.89 2.35
CA ASP A 96 13.37 -4.00 3.35
C ASP A 96 14.39 -3.73 4.49
N PRO A 97 14.91 -2.49 4.59
CA PRO A 97 15.82 -2.08 5.66
C PRO A 97 15.21 -2.16 7.07
N SER A 98 13.89 -2.29 7.20
CA SER A 98 13.18 -2.41 8.47
C SER A 98 13.31 -3.81 9.09
N ILE A 99 13.63 -4.83 8.28
CA ILE A 99 13.81 -6.21 8.72
C ILE A 99 15.16 -6.36 9.44
N MET A 100 15.10 -6.59 10.74
CA MET A 100 16.29 -6.77 11.57
C MET A 100 16.58 -8.26 11.73
N LEU A 101 17.79 -8.67 11.35
CA LEU A 101 18.20 -10.08 11.38
C LEU A 101 18.66 -10.50 12.78
N THR A 102 18.16 -11.63 13.27
CA THR A 102 18.74 -12.30 14.43
C THR A 102 20.04 -12.99 14.01
N ARG A 103 21.18 -12.47 14.45
CA ARG A 103 22.50 -13.07 14.17
C ARG A 103 22.83 -14.05 15.27
N GLU A 104 23.31 -15.24 14.90
CA GLU A 104 24.27 -15.98 15.74
C GLU A 104 24.85 -17.24 15.05
N LYS A 105 24.18 -17.87 14.06
CA LYS A 105 24.64 -19.18 13.52
C LYS A 105 24.53 -19.43 12.01
N ALA A 106 23.90 -18.55 11.23
CA ALA A 106 23.71 -18.79 9.80
C ALA A 106 23.52 -17.49 8.99
N ASN A 107 23.55 -17.59 7.65
CA ASN A 107 23.35 -16.44 6.78
C ASN A 107 21.85 -16.23 6.51
N TRP A 108 21.30 -15.24 7.19
CA TRP A 108 19.91 -14.84 7.05
C TRP A 108 19.81 -13.59 6.18
N HIS A 109 18.76 -13.50 5.37
CA HIS A 109 18.52 -12.34 4.52
C HIS A 109 17.06 -11.88 4.60
N GLY A 110 16.83 -10.57 4.74
CA GLY A 110 15.49 -9.98 4.81
C GLY A 110 14.94 -9.75 3.40
N VAL A 111 13.72 -10.19 3.15
CA VAL A 111 13.07 -10.09 1.84
C VAL A 111 11.68 -9.49 2.02
N GLU A 112 11.34 -8.52 1.18
CA GLU A 112 9.97 -8.08 0.98
C GLU A 112 9.48 -8.52 -0.41
N LEU A 113 8.37 -9.25 -0.41
CA LEU A 113 7.67 -9.68 -1.62
C LEU A 113 6.37 -8.88 -1.76
N THR A 114 6.31 -8.03 -2.78
CA THR A 114 5.15 -7.21 -3.10
C THR A 114 4.31 -7.88 -4.19
N SER A 115 2.99 -7.96 -4.03
CA SER A 115 2.07 -8.47 -5.05
C SER A 115 1.77 -7.41 -6.12
N PRO A 116 1.25 -7.82 -7.30
CA PRO A 116 0.58 -6.89 -8.21
C PRO A 116 -0.56 -6.15 -7.50
N ALA A 117 -0.89 -4.95 -8.01
CA ALA A 117 -2.07 -4.20 -7.60
C ALA A 117 -3.30 -4.68 -8.40
N GLU A 118 -4.21 -5.36 -7.73
CA GLU A 118 -5.35 -6.04 -8.35
C GLU A 118 -6.69 -5.62 -7.74
N HIS A 119 -7.78 -5.89 -8.44
CA HIS A 119 -9.10 -5.76 -7.84
C HIS A 119 -9.34 -6.84 -6.79
N ALA A 120 -9.97 -6.44 -5.67
CA ALA A 120 -10.38 -7.38 -4.63
C ALA A 120 -11.30 -8.46 -5.22
N SER A 121 -10.75 -9.66 -5.38
CA SER A 121 -11.40 -10.79 -6.03
C SER A 121 -10.92 -12.11 -5.40
N PRO A 122 -11.72 -13.19 -5.47
CA PRO A 122 -11.29 -14.51 -5.00
C PRO A 122 -10.00 -14.99 -5.66
N ASP A 123 -9.78 -14.66 -6.94
CA ASP A 123 -8.55 -15.02 -7.67
C ASP A 123 -7.33 -14.29 -7.12
N ALA A 124 -7.43 -12.99 -6.85
CA ALA A 124 -6.34 -12.22 -6.25
C ALA A 124 -5.96 -12.76 -4.86
N PHE A 125 -6.95 -13.12 -4.03
CA PHE A 125 -6.67 -13.74 -2.72
C PHE A 125 -6.03 -15.13 -2.86
N ARG A 126 -6.48 -15.95 -3.82
CA ARG A 126 -5.86 -17.25 -4.10
C ARG A 126 -4.43 -17.10 -4.59
N ALA A 127 -4.13 -16.11 -5.44
CA ALA A 127 -2.78 -15.86 -5.91
C ALA A 127 -1.84 -15.50 -4.75
N ILE A 128 -2.32 -14.72 -3.78
CA ILE A 128 -1.55 -14.39 -2.57
C ILE A 128 -1.30 -15.64 -1.71
N SER A 129 -2.34 -16.44 -1.45
CA SER A 129 -2.17 -17.70 -0.73
C SER A 129 -1.21 -18.64 -1.44
N TYR A 130 -1.33 -18.75 -2.77
CA TYR A 130 -0.46 -19.60 -3.57
C TYR A 130 1.00 -19.15 -3.52
N ALA A 131 1.28 -17.84 -3.60
CA ALA A 131 2.63 -17.32 -3.46
C ALA A 131 3.21 -17.60 -2.06
N LEU A 132 2.40 -17.44 -1.00
CA LEU A 132 2.82 -17.76 0.37
C LEU A 132 3.15 -19.25 0.53
N ASP A 133 2.29 -20.13 0.05
CA ASP A 133 2.50 -21.59 0.11
C ASP A 133 3.74 -21.99 -0.71
N LEU A 134 3.92 -21.40 -1.88
CA LEU A 134 5.08 -21.66 -2.75
C LEU A 134 6.38 -21.24 -2.07
N ILE A 135 6.46 -20.01 -1.56
CA ILE A 135 7.68 -19.52 -0.91
C ILE A 135 7.99 -20.30 0.37
N SER A 136 6.99 -20.54 1.22
CA SER A 136 7.18 -21.24 2.49
C SER A 136 7.49 -22.74 2.34
N SER A 137 7.09 -23.37 1.23
CA SER A 137 7.46 -24.76 0.93
C SER A 137 8.78 -24.89 0.16
N THR A 138 9.16 -23.88 -0.63
CA THR A 138 10.40 -23.88 -1.42
C THR A 138 11.61 -23.48 -0.60
N TYR A 139 11.43 -22.55 0.34
CA TYR A 139 12.52 -21.95 1.09
C TYR A 139 12.29 -22.01 2.58
N ARG A 140 13.39 -22.25 3.32
CA ARG A 140 13.42 -22.13 4.76
C ARG A 140 13.35 -20.66 5.15
N ILE A 141 12.14 -20.23 5.50
CA ILE A 141 11.85 -18.88 5.94
C ILE A 141 11.55 -18.82 7.43
N MET A 142 11.78 -17.65 8.03
CA MET A 142 11.35 -17.30 9.37
C MET A 142 10.72 -15.91 9.39
N ILE A 143 9.93 -15.65 10.42
CA ILE A 143 9.31 -14.35 10.69
C ILE A 143 9.72 -13.97 12.11
N ASN A 144 10.11 -12.71 12.32
CA ASN A 144 10.34 -12.16 13.65
C ASN A 144 9.48 -10.92 13.88
N ASP A 145 9.72 -10.22 14.99
CA ASP A 145 8.96 -9.04 15.39
C ASP A 145 9.17 -7.83 14.46
N THR A 146 10.18 -7.86 13.59
CA THR A 146 10.43 -6.80 12.60
C THR A 146 9.67 -6.99 11.30
N CYS A 147 9.40 -8.23 10.89
CA CYS A 147 8.65 -8.53 9.67
C CYS A 147 7.19 -8.04 9.73
N GLY A 148 6.79 -7.30 8.70
CA GLY A 148 5.47 -6.76 8.46
C GLY A 148 4.62 -7.49 7.43
N PHE A 149 3.32 -7.17 7.49
CA PHE A 149 2.34 -7.48 6.47
C PHE A 149 1.62 -6.17 6.13
N ASN A 150 1.90 -5.62 4.95
CA ASN A 150 1.33 -4.34 4.55
C ASN A 150 0.26 -4.57 3.49
N VAL A 151 -0.90 -3.91 3.66
CA VAL A 151 -1.98 -3.92 2.67
C VAL A 151 -2.09 -2.52 2.08
N HIS A 152 -1.76 -2.41 0.80
CA HIS A 152 -1.90 -1.20 0.01
C HIS A 152 -3.27 -1.18 -0.62
N VAL A 153 -4.01 -0.08 -0.46
CA VAL A 153 -5.36 0.06 -1.03
C VAL A 153 -5.41 1.28 -1.94
N GLY A 154 -5.90 1.08 -3.16
CA GLY A 154 -5.97 2.10 -4.20
C GLY A 154 -7.35 2.24 -4.84
N ASP A 155 -7.45 3.21 -5.75
CA ASP A 155 -8.63 3.45 -6.60
C ASP A 155 -8.33 3.16 -8.07
N GLY A 156 -7.67 2.03 -8.34
CA GLY A 156 -7.17 1.70 -9.66
C GLY A 156 -6.13 2.71 -10.14
N LYS A 157 -6.35 3.31 -11.31
CA LYS A 157 -5.50 4.38 -11.86
C LYS A 157 -5.84 5.77 -11.33
N GLU A 158 -6.83 5.87 -10.45
CA GLU A 158 -7.29 7.14 -9.88
C GLU A 158 -6.69 7.39 -8.50
N THR A 159 -6.58 8.67 -8.11
CA THR A 159 -6.19 9.02 -6.74
C THR A 159 -7.36 8.82 -5.78
N MET A 160 -7.08 8.29 -4.59
CA MET A 160 -8.10 8.14 -3.56
C MET A 160 -8.60 9.52 -3.08
N PRO A 161 -9.93 9.80 -3.10
CA PRO A 161 -10.45 11.08 -2.63
C PRO A 161 -10.10 11.37 -1.16
N LEU A 162 -9.74 12.61 -0.84
CA LEU A 162 -9.32 12.98 0.53
C LEU A 162 -10.38 12.66 1.58
N GLU A 163 -11.67 12.74 1.25
CA GLU A 163 -12.73 12.33 2.19
C GLU A 163 -12.66 10.87 2.58
N HIS A 164 -12.30 9.98 1.64
CA HIS A 164 -12.13 8.56 1.92
C HIS A 164 -10.90 8.35 2.80
N VAL A 165 -9.78 9.00 2.45
CA VAL A 165 -8.55 8.96 3.26
C VAL A 165 -8.82 9.46 4.68
N ARG A 166 -9.55 10.57 4.86
CA ARG A 166 -9.91 11.12 6.18
C ARG A 166 -10.80 10.17 6.99
N ARG A 167 -11.79 9.53 6.36
CA ARG A 167 -12.66 8.55 7.01
C ARG A 167 -11.86 7.34 7.47
N VAL A 168 -10.99 6.80 6.60
CA VAL A 168 -10.10 5.67 6.94
C VAL A 168 -9.15 6.06 8.06
N ALA A 169 -8.46 7.20 7.96
CA ALA A 169 -7.55 7.68 9.00
C ALA A 169 -8.26 7.89 10.33
N SER A 170 -9.48 8.44 10.32
CA SER A 170 -10.29 8.64 11.52
C SER A 170 -10.73 7.31 12.14
N LEU A 171 -11.08 6.32 11.32
CA LEU A 171 -11.41 4.97 11.77
C LEU A 171 -10.19 4.27 12.36
N LEU A 172 -9.05 4.27 11.67
CA LEU A 172 -7.79 3.70 12.15
C LEU A 172 -7.39 4.35 13.47
N TRP A 173 -7.45 5.68 13.55
CA TRP A 173 -7.23 6.41 14.80
C TRP A 173 -8.17 5.94 15.91
N ALA A 174 -9.49 5.88 15.65
CA ALA A 174 -10.47 5.44 16.62
C ALA A 174 -10.23 3.99 17.10
N ALA A 175 -9.93 3.09 16.18
CA ALA A 175 -9.82 1.66 16.41
C ALA A 175 -8.42 1.19 16.84
N ASP A 176 -7.39 2.04 16.72
CA ASP A 176 -5.99 1.69 16.98
C ASP A 176 -5.76 0.98 18.33
N PRO A 177 -6.39 1.35 19.47
CA PRO A 177 -6.19 0.59 20.72
C PRO A 177 -6.64 -0.87 20.62
N ILE A 178 -7.67 -1.16 19.83
CA ILE A 178 -8.16 -2.52 19.57
C ILE A 178 -7.23 -3.23 18.59
N ILE A 179 -6.83 -2.55 17.50
CA ILE A 179 -5.92 -3.10 16.49
C ILE A 179 -4.57 -3.45 17.13
N ALA A 180 -4.00 -2.54 17.91
CA ALA A 180 -2.79 -2.75 18.70
C ALA A 180 -2.93 -3.97 19.62
N ALA A 181 -4.10 -4.16 20.24
CA ALA A 181 -4.37 -5.30 21.11
C ALA A 181 -4.44 -6.66 20.38
N LEU A 182 -4.63 -6.68 19.07
CA LEU A 182 -4.61 -7.90 18.25
C LEU A 182 -3.20 -8.33 17.86
N HIS A 183 -2.23 -7.43 17.93
CA HIS A 183 -0.84 -7.76 17.61
C HIS A 183 -0.14 -8.43 18.80
N PRO A 184 0.79 -9.37 18.54
CA PRO A 184 1.69 -9.89 19.57
C PRO A 184 2.38 -8.76 20.33
N PRO A 185 2.62 -8.89 21.65
CA PRO A 185 3.21 -7.83 22.48
C PRO A 185 4.51 -7.25 21.91
N GLU A 186 5.39 -8.08 21.36
CA GLU A 186 6.67 -7.72 20.74
C GLU A 186 6.51 -6.73 19.58
N ARG A 187 5.45 -6.88 18.77
CA ARG A 187 5.12 -5.97 17.68
C ARG A 187 4.68 -4.59 18.19
N ARG A 188 4.07 -4.49 19.37
CA ARG A 188 3.62 -3.18 19.91
C ARG A 188 4.79 -2.31 20.34
N THR A 189 5.89 -2.92 20.74
CA THR A 189 7.11 -2.23 21.17
C THR A 189 8.06 -1.90 20.01
N ASN A 190 7.94 -2.63 18.90
CA ASN A 190 8.75 -2.40 17.71
C ASN A 190 8.53 -0.99 17.13
N PRO A 191 9.59 -0.19 16.87
CA PRO A 191 9.50 1.14 16.26
C PRO A 191 8.66 1.23 14.96
N PHE A 192 8.61 0.17 14.16
CA PHE A 192 7.95 0.13 12.86
C PHE A 192 6.44 -0.21 12.95
N SER A 193 5.95 -0.66 14.10
CA SER A 193 4.53 -1.06 14.28
C SER A 193 3.89 -0.47 15.55
N ARG A 194 4.37 0.70 15.97
CA ARG A 194 3.82 1.38 17.15
C ARG A 194 2.43 1.94 16.90
N SER A 195 1.63 1.95 17.97
CA SER A 195 0.31 2.58 18.01
C SER A 195 0.34 4.01 17.49
N ILE A 196 -0.52 4.32 16.52
CA ILE A 196 -0.65 5.69 16.01
C ILE A 196 -1.22 6.62 17.08
N ARG A 197 -2.03 6.09 18.02
CA ARG A 197 -2.58 6.84 19.16
C ARG A 197 -1.55 7.32 20.16
N GLU A 198 -0.38 6.70 20.20
CA GLU A 198 0.67 7.02 21.16
C GLU A 198 1.88 7.70 20.49
N TYR A 199 2.21 7.32 19.25
CA TYR A 199 3.48 7.70 18.64
C TYR A 199 3.36 8.60 17.39
N SER A 200 2.17 8.79 16.83
CA SER A 200 2.02 9.67 15.68
C SER A 200 2.23 11.16 16.05
N PRO A 201 2.53 12.03 15.07
CA PRO A 201 2.54 13.47 15.29
C PRO A 201 1.24 13.99 15.93
N LEU A 202 0.09 13.48 15.48
CA LEU A 202 -1.21 13.84 16.04
C LEU A 202 -1.33 13.50 17.53
N ALA A 203 -0.84 12.33 17.95
CA ALA A 203 -0.81 11.91 19.35
C ALA A 203 0.10 12.81 20.20
N ARG A 204 1.19 13.29 19.61
CA ARG A 204 2.17 14.18 20.24
C ARG A 204 1.76 15.66 20.23
N GLY A 205 0.53 15.95 19.78
CA GLY A 205 -0.03 17.31 19.80
C GLY A 205 0.37 18.18 18.63
N THR A 206 0.93 17.62 17.54
CA THR A 206 1.15 18.35 16.29
C THR A 206 -0.19 18.88 15.77
N LYS A 207 -0.28 20.19 15.59
CA LYS A 207 -1.47 20.87 15.11
C LYS A 207 -1.41 21.07 13.60
N VAL A 208 -2.57 21.34 13.02
CA VAL A 208 -2.67 21.71 11.60
C VAL A 208 -1.76 22.90 11.26
N ALA A 209 -1.66 23.89 12.16
CA ALA A 209 -0.77 25.04 11.97
C ALA A 209 0.71 24.66 11.85
N ASP A 210 1.15 23.64 12.59
CA ASP A 210 2.54 23.16 12.59
C ASP A 210 2.87 22.41 11.29
N VAL A 211 1.91 21.65 10.77
CA VAL A 211 2.05 20.96 9.46
C VAL A 211 2.07 21.98 8.32
N LEU A 212 1.20 22.99 8.39
CA LEU A 212 1.11 24.02 7.35
C LEU A 212 2.32 24.97 7.33
N SER A 213 3.02 25.16 8.45
CA SER A 213 4.24 25.98 8.53
C SER A 213 5.50 25.23 8.09
N GLN A 214 5.48 23.90 8.13
CA GLN A 214 6.57 23.04 7.65
C GLN A 214 6.44 22.65 6.17
N ALA A 215 5.24 22.80 5.58
CA ALA A 215 5.04 22.64 4.15
C ALA A 215 5.72 23.83 3.44
N ASP A 216 6.84 23.54 2.77
CA ASP A 216 7.70 24.50 2.09
C ASP A 216 6.91 25.57 1.31
N HIS A 217 7.10 26.85 1.65
CA HIS A 217 6.33 28.00 1.17
C HIS A 217 6.65 28.39 -0.30
N GLY A 218 7.13 27.44 -1.12
CA GLY A 218 7.56 27.66 -2.50
C GLY A 218 6.50 27.41 -3.58
N GLU A 219 5.41 26.72 -3.27
CA GLU A 219 4.37 26.37 -4.26
C GLU A 219 3.02 27.00 -3.92
N GLU A 220 2.39 27.69 -4.87
CA GLU A 220 1.08 28.33 -4.73
C GLU A 220 0.04 27.35 -4.14
N HIS A 221 -0.29 27.54 -2.85
CA HIS A 221 -1.17 26.68 -2.07
C HIS A 221 -2.62 26.57 -2.60
N THR A 222 -3.01 27.39 -3.58
CA THR A 222 -4.34 27.36 -4.19
C THR A 222 -4.58 26.05 -4.97
N CYS A 223 -3.53 25.53 -5.61
CA CYS A 223 -3.60 24.36 -6.48
C CYS A 223 -3.69 23.03 -5.71
N ILE A 224 -2.94 22.88 -4.61
CA ILE A 224 -2.99 21.69 -3.74
C ILE A 224 -4.35 21.56 -3.07
N ARG A 225 -4.93 22.70 -2.64
CA ARG A 225 -6.24 22.74 -1.99
C ARG A 225 -7.36 22.30 -2.94
N TYR A 226 -7.29 22.65 -4.22
CA TYR A 226 -8.26 22.21 -5.23
C TYR A 226 -8.21 20.70 -5.48
N ILE A 227 -7.01 20.15 -5.65
CA ILE A 227 -6.75 18.73 -5.95
C ILE A 227 -7.18 17.84 -4.78
N GLY A 228 -6.81 18.24 -3.56
CA GLY A 228 -7.02 17.43 -2.36
C GLY A 228 -8.42 17.53 -1.74
N ARG A 229 -9.42 18.22 -2.31
CA ARG A 229 -10.74 18.34 -1.64
C ARG A 229 -11.66 17.15 -1.93
N SER A 230 -12.69 16.99 -1.09
CA SER A 230 -13.78 16.03 -1.31
C SER A 230 -14.38 16.19 -2.72
N HIS A 231 -14.43 15.09 -3.46
CA HIS A 231 -15.02 15.01 -4.80
C HIS A 231 -16.56 14.99 -4.68
N ARG A 232 -17.25 15.96 -5.28
CA ARG A 232 -18.72 15.95 -5.36
C ARG A 232 -19.18 15.12 -6.56
N HIS A 233 -20.40 14.60 -6.48
CA HIS A 233 -21.03 13.89 -7.60
C HIS A 233 -21.05 14.78 -8.86
N GLY A 234 -20.57 14.23 -9.98
CA GLY A 234 -20.53 14.93 -11.27
C GLY A 234 -19.27 15.79 -11.49
N GLU A 235 -18.38 15.91 -10.50
CA GLU A 235 -17.09 16.56 -10.75
C GLU A 235 -16.14 15.66 -11.55
N GLN A 236 -15.14 16.28 -12.18
CA GLN A 236 -14.08 15.54 -12.85
C GLN A 236 -13.19 14.80 -11.85
N PRO A 237 -12.59 13.65 -12.22
CA PRO A 237 -11.67 12.89 -11.38
C PRO A 237 -10.40 13.68 -11.01
N ILE A 238 -9.67 13.24 -9.98
CA ILE A 238 -8.47 13.95 -9.50
C ILE A 238 -7.37 13.92 -10.56
N SER A 239 -7.13 12.78 -11.21
CA SER A 239 -6.22 12.63 -12.34
C SER A 239 -6.45 13.69 -13.42
N TRP A 240 -7.69 13.84 -13.89
CA TRP A 240 -8.06 14.85 -14.87
C TRP A 240 -7.78 16.28 -14.37
N ARG A 241 -8.07 16.56 -13.09
CA ARG A 241 -7.83 17.88 -12.49
C ARG A 241 -6.35 18.23 -12.44
N ILE A 242 -5.48 17.25 -12.19
CA ILE A 242 -4.03 17.40 -12.21
C ILE A 242 -3.59 17.74 -13.63
N GLU A 243 -4.04 16.97 -14.63
CA GLU A 243 -3.65 17.17 -16.04
C GLU A 243 -4.18 18.49 -16.64
N ASN A 244 -5.35 18.93 -16.20
CA ASN A 244 -6.06 20.07 -16.78
C ASN A 244 -6.04 21.30 -15.86
N GLN A 245 -5.09 21.39 -14.93
CA GLN A 245 -5.08 22.45 -13.93
C GLN A 245 -4.85 23.84 -14.56
N GLN A 246 -5.84 24.73 -14.45
CA GLN A 246 -5.74 26.12 -14.87
C GLN A 246 -6.38 27.02 -13.81
N VAL A 247 -5.93 28.27 -13.70
CA VAL A 247 -6.47 29.26 -12.74
C VAL A 247 -8.00 29.36 -12.85
N LYS A 248 -8.56 29.31 -14.06
CA LYS A 248 -10.02 29.34 -14.28
C LYS A 248 -10.76 28.17 -13.63
N HIS A 249 -10.15 26.98 -13.53
CA HIS A 249 -10.75 25.81 -12.88
C HIS A 249 -10.75 25.95 -11.37
N VAL A 250 -9.69 26.55 -10.80
CA VAL A 250 -9.62 26.87 -9.37
C VAL A 250 -10.67 27.93 -9.00
N LEU A 251 -10.79 28.99 -9.81
CA LEU A 251 -11.80 30.03 -9.60
C LEU A 251 -13.22 29.50 -9.70
N ALA A 252 -13.52 28.71 -10.74
CA ALA A 252 -14.84 28.07 -10.90
C ALA A 252 -15.14 27.10 -9.74
N PHE A 253 -14.12 26.39 -9.23
CA PHE A 253 -14.27 25.52 -8.08
C PHE A 253 -14.59 26.29 -6.80
N GLU A 254 -13.83 27.34 -6.48
CA GLU A 254 -14.08 28.16 -5.29
C GLU A 254 -15.46 28.82 -5.36
N ASP A 255 -15.88 29.29 -6.55
CA ASP A 255 -17.22 29.83 -6.78
C ASP A 255 -18.32 28.79 -6.51
N SER A 256 -18.23 27.59 -7.10
CA SER A 256 -19.22 26.51 -6.88
C SER A 256 -19.35 26.02 -5.42
N ARG A 257 -18.39 26.37 -4.58
CA ARG A 257 -18.36 26.03 -3.15
C ARG A 257 -18.56 27.22 -2.23
N ALA A 258 -18.73 28.43 -2.78
CA ALA A 258 -19.16 29.57 -2.02
C ALA A 258 -20.52 29.29 -1.36
N GLN A 259 -20.72 29.86 -0.16
CA GLN A 259 -21.95 29.68 0.60
C GLN A 259 -23.15 30.15 -0.25
N GLY A 260 -24.11 29.24 -0.49
CA GLY A 260 -25.29 29.52 -1.33
C GLY A 260 -25.23 29.00 -2.76
N ASN A 261 -24.07 28.58 -3.27
CA ASN A 261 -23.90 28.08 -4.64
C ASN A 261 -24.11 26.56 -4.80
N TYR A 262 -24.67 25.90 -3.79
CA TYR A 262 -25.06 24.49 -3.86
C TYR A 262 -26.56 24.37 -4.11
N ASN A 263 -26.95 23.82 -5.27
CA ASN A 263 -28.31 23.33 -5.49
C ASN A 263 -28.38 21.90 -4.94
N PRO A 264 -29.03 21.65 -3.79
CA PRO A 264 -29.26 20.28 -3.35
C PRO A 264 -30.07 19.51 -4.40
N PHE A 265 -29.81 18.20 -4.51
CA PHE A 265 -30.59 17.29 -5.36
C PHE A 265 -32.07 17.19 -4.96
N PHE A 266 -32.45 17.82 -3.84
CA PHE A 266 -33.83 17.96 -3.43
C PHE A 266 -34.41 19.23 -4.06
N TYR A 267 -35.39 19.04 -4.95
CA TYR A 267 -36.32 20.12 -5.31
C TYR A 267 -36.89 20.69 -4.01
N ASP A 268 -36.63 21.97 -3.77
CA ASP A 268 -37.22 22.68 -2.64
C ASP A 268 -38.70 22.92 -2.96
N GLU A 269 -39.57 22.00 -2.56
CA GLU A 269 -41.02 22.14 -2.67
C GLU A 269 -41.56 23.39 -1.93
N THR A 270 -40.72 24.05 -1.11
CA THR A 270 -41.13 25.27 -0.38
C THR A 270 -41.02 26.55 -1.22
N LYS A 271 -40.39 26.50 -2.40
CA LYS A 271 -40.49 27.58 -3.39
C LYS A 271 -41.61 27.25 -4.38
N GLY A 272 -42.84 27.53 -3.95
CA GLY A 272 -44.01 27.50 -4.83
C GLY A 272 -43.77 28.28 -6.13
N PRO A 273 -44.44 27.91 -7.23
CA PRO A 273 -44.23 28.53 -8.52
C PRO A 273 -44.49 30.04 -8.41
N SER A 274 -43.46 30.83 -8.70
CA SER A 274 -43.58 32.29 -8.86
C SER A 274 -44.69 32.56 -9.86
N GLY A 275 -45.72 33.28 -9.41
CA GLY A 275 -46.96 33.51 -10.11
C GLY A 275 -46.78 33.92 -11.57
N GLY A 276 -47.26 33.07 -12.46
CA GLY A 276 -47.59 33.41 -13.84
C GLY A 276 -49.07 33.14 -14.04
N THR A 277 -49.86 34.20 -14.05
CA THR A 277 -51.28 34.16 -14.42
C THR A 277 -51.39 33.71 -15.88
N ILE A 278 -52.06 32.59 -16.11
CA ILE A 278 -52.46 32.15 -17.44
C ILE A 278 -53.92 32.59 -17.62
N THR A 279 -54.11 33.60 -18.46
CA THR A 279 -55.34 33.77 -19.25
C THR A 279 -55.28 32.86 -20.47
#